data_AF-A0A8B8F9V7-F1
#
_entry.id   AF-A0A8B8F9V7-F1
#
_cell.length_a   1.000
_cell.length_b   1.000
_cell.length_c   1.000
_cell.angle_alpha   90.00
_cell.angle_beta   90.00
_cell.angle_gamma   90.00
#
_symmetry.space_group_name_H-M   'P 1'
#
loop_
_entity.id
_entity.type
_entity.pdbx_description
1 polymer ?
#
loop_
_entity_poly.entity_id
_entity_poly.type
_entity_poly.pdbx_seq_one_letter_code
_entity_poly.pdbx_strand_id
1 'polypeptide(L)'
;MCHSLDKYRPVKMQGRPIILTGDNKLRMFNKKNLNTLKQYLKGIFRKKPDVLKPLLGQIDISINHQGATSLGSAFISKYLFSDNTQPIIVTCSGTMDVKIIKKLRIPGIKNFLDISTYSDNNDNNFSLKLIDVSNNKLLHSVNIGHVQKNGRMLNLKETHDMLCKKGHEVTYCHDPMTDVTYTKCIFNYLIKIISPSKLFRICKKT
;
A
#
# COMPACT_ATOMS: atom_id res chain seq x y z
N MET A 1 -6.37 11.53 -24.08
CA MET A 1 -5.49 10.39 -23.71
C MET A 1 -6.00 9.79 -22.40
N CYS A 2 -6.17 8.47 -22.33
CA CYS A 2 -6.60 7.81 -21.10
C CYS A 2 -5.43 7.78 -20.11
N HIS A 3 -5.38 8.73 -19.19
CA HIS A 3 -4.35 8.82 -18.13
C HIS A 3 -4.60 7.79 -17.03
N SER A 4 -4.76 6.53 -17.41
CA SER A 4 -4.95 5.42 -16.49
C SER A 4 -3.64 4.68 -16.25
N LEU A 5 -3.37 4.34 -14.99
CA LEU A 5 -2.30 3.44 -14.61
C LEU A 5 -2.56 1.98 -15.02
N ASP A 6 -3.67 1.69 -15.70
CA ASP A 6 -4.02 0.32 -16.12
C ASP A 6 -3.02 -0.30 -17.10
N LYS A 7 -2.25 0.52 -17.83
CA LYS A 7 -1.17 0.03 -18.69
C LYS A 7 -0.02 -0.64 -17.93
N TYR A 8 0.11 -0.37 -16.63
CA TYR A 8 1.13 -0.96 -15.78
C TYR A 8 0.57 -2.17 -15.01
N ARG A 9 1.26 -3.30 -15.16
CA ARG A 9 1.01 -4.50 -14.34
C ARG A 9 1.85 -4.42 -13.06
N PRO A 10 1.27 -4.64 -11.87
CA PRO A 10 2.05 -4.70 -10.66
C PRO A 10 3.11 -5.81 -10.73
N VAL A 11 4.23 -5.63 -10.03
CA VAL A 11 5.30 -6.63 -9.93
C VAL A 11 5.45 -7.03 -8.47
N LYS A 12 5.27 -8.32 -8.18
CA LYS A 12 5.46 -8.85 -6.82
C LYS A 12 6.94 -9.02 -6.54
N MET A 13 7.45 -8.29 -5.55
CA MET A 13 8.80 -8.48 -5.04
C MET A 13 8.83 -9.69 -4.12
N GLN A 14 9.83 -10.56 -4.30
CA GLN A 14 9.96 -11.86 -3.66
C GLN A 14 11.29 -11.94 -2.90
N GLY A 15 11.26 -12.63 -1.77
CA GLY A 15 12.42 -12.81 -0.90
C GLY A 15 11.99 -12.90 0.55
N ARG A 16 12.98 -13.02 1.45
CA ARG A 16 12.71 -13.09 2.89
C ARG A 16 12.01 -11.80 3.36
N PRO A 17 11.09 -11.84 4.33
CA PRO A 17 10.39 -10.64 4.79
C PRO A 17 11.35 -9.63 5.41
N ILE A 18 11.14 -8.35 5.10
CA ILE A 18 11.78 -7.23 5.79
C ILE A 18 10.90 -6.84 6.97
N ILE A 19 11.46 -6.83 8.18
CA ILE A 19 10.74 -6.47 9.40
C ILE A 19 11.24 -5.15 9.96
N LEU A 20 10.32 -4.35 10.47
CA LEU A 20 10.62 -3.23 11.34
C LEU A 20 10.60 -3.71 12.79
N THR A 21 11.75 -3.74 13.43
CA THR A 21 11.89 -4.20 14.82
C THR A 21 11.47 -3.12 15.82
N GLY A 22 11.25 -3.51 17.08
CA GLY A 22 10.85 -2.58 18.16
C GLY A 22 11.85 -1.45 18.41
N ASP A 23 13.14 -1.70 18.17
CA ASP A 23 14.21 -0.68 18.16
C ASP A 23 14.22 0.18 16.88
N ASN A 24 13.13 0.16 16.10
CA ASN A 24 12.92 0.95 14.90
C ASN A 24 13.97 0.68 13.79
N LYS A 25 14.55 -0.52 13.73
CA LYS A 25 15.51 -0.92 12.69
C LYS A 25 14.86 -1.82 11.65
N LEU A 26 15.32 -1.75 10.41
CA LEU A 26 14.97 -2.75 9.41
C LEU A 26 15.91 -3.93 9.53
N ARG A 27 15.35 -5.14 9.53
CA ARG A 27 16.13 -6.38 9.53
C ARG A 27 15.46 -7.39 8.60
N MET A 28 16.26 -8.31 8.07
CA MET A 28 15.69 -9.49 7.44
C MET A 28 15.12 -10.42 8.50
N PHE A 29 13.92 -10.94 8.25
CA PHE A 29 13.28 -11.89 9.16
C PHE A 29 14.15 -13.14 9.31
N ASN A 30 14.44 -13.54 10.55
CA ASN A 30 15.20 -14.74 10.85
C ASN A 30 14.32 -15.98 10.75
N LYS A 31 14.65 -16.93 9.87
CA LYS A 31 13.91 -18.19 9.67
C LYS A 31 13.77 -18.99 10.98
N LYS A 32 14.73 -18.90 11.90
CA LYS A 32 14.65 -19.55 13.22
C LYS A 32 13.43 -19.10 14.03
N ASN A 33 12.93 -17.89 13.79
CA ASN A 33 11.79 -17.32 14.50
C ASN A 33 10.44 -17.66 13.85
N LEU A 34 10.42 -18.44 12.76
CA LEU A 34 9.21 -18.74 12.00
C LEU A 34 8.15 -19.42 12.86
N ASN A 35 8.51 -20.45 13.62
CA ASN A 35 7.54 -21.19 14.44
C ASN A 35 6.90 -20.28 15.50
N THR A 36 7.69 -19.43 16.15
CA THR A 36 7.18 -18.44 17.11
C THR A 36 6.21 -17.47 16.46
N LEU A 37 6.54 -16.94 15.27
CA LEU A 37 5.65 -16.07 14.51
C LEU A 37 4.34 -16.78 14.14
N LYS A 38 4.41 -18.03 13.67
CA LYS A 38 3.21 -18.82 13.33
C LYS A 38 2.29 -19.00 14.53
N GLN A 39 2.83 -19.32 15.70
CA GLN A 39 2.03 -19.49 16.91
C GLN A 39 1.39 -18.17 17.36
N TYR A 40 2.15 -17.08 17.31
CA TYR A 40 1.64 -15.74 17.61
C TYR A 40 0.48 -15.35 16.69
N LEU A 41 0.62 -15.54 15.37
CA LEU A 41 -0.43 -15.25 14.39
C LEU A 41 -1.66 -16.15 14.55
N LYS A 42 -1.47 -17.44 14.87
CA LYS A 42 -2.57 -18.35 15.20
C LYS A 42 -3.36 -17.86 16.42
N GLY A 43 -2.70 -17.26 17.41
CA GLY A 43 -3.35 -16.62 18.54
C GLY A 43 -4.20 -15.42 18.14
N ILE A 44 -3.61 -14.46 17.40
CA ILE A 44 -4.30 -13.23 16.97
C ILE A 44 -5.50 -13.55 16.07
N PHE A 45 -5.30 -14.40 15.06
CA PHE A 45 -6.30 -14.69 14.04
C PHE A 45 -7.07 -15.98 14.31
N ARG A 46 -7.12 -16.43 15.58
CA ARG A 46 -7.77 -17.69 15.98
C ARG A 46 -9.21 -17.80 15.48
N LYS A 47 -9.95 -16.69 15.48
CA LYS A 47 -11.36 -16.60 15.04
C LYS A 47 -11.53 -16.17 13.58
N LYS A 48 -10.43 -16.08 12.80
CA LYS A 48 -10.43 -15.61 11.41
C LYS A 48 -9.61 -16.57 10.52
N PRO A 49 -10.04 -17.83 10.35
CA PRO A 49 -9.29 -18.84 9.60
C PRO A 49 -9.04 -18.43 8.14
N ASP A 50 -9.99 -17.72 7.53
CA ASP A 50 -9.89 -17.24 6.14
C ASP A 50 -8.82 -16.16 5.94
N VAL A 51 -8.43 -15.48 7.02
CA VAL A 51 -7.30 -14.54 7.05
C VAL A 51 -6.00 -15.28 7.38
N LEU A 52 -6.06 -16.15 8.40
CA LEU A 52 -4.89 -16.85 8.93
C LEU A 52 -4.24 -17.78 7.90
N LYS A 53 -5.03 -18.60 7.20
CA LYS A 53 -4.50 -19.60 6.27
C LYS A 53 -3.72 -18.97 5.11
N PRO A 54 -4.25 -17.96 4.37
CA PRO A 54 -3.48 -17.27 3.34
C PRO A 54 -2.24 -16.55 3.88
N LEU A 55 -2.36 -15.89 5.04
CA LEU A 55 -1.24 -15.17 5.65
C LEU A 55 -0.06 -16.10 5.98
N LEU A 56 -0.35 -17.25 6.60
CA LEU A 56 0.68 -18.26 6.88
C LEU A 56 1.31 -18.80 5.59
N GLY A 57 0.50 -19.04 4.54
CA GLY A 57 0.98 -19.44 3.22
C GLY A 57 1.95 -18.41 2.61
N GLN A 58 1.60 -17.11 2.66
CA GLN A 58 2.48 -16.04 2.18
C GLN A 58 3.82 -15.99 2.94
N ILE A 59 3.77 -16.13 4.26
CA ILE A 59 4.97 -16.15 5.10
C ILE A 59 5.86 -17.35 4.73
N ASP A 60 5.28 -18.54 4.55
CA ASP A 60 6.01 -19.73 4.16
C ASP A 60 6.66 -19.61 2.78
N ILE A 61 5.93 -19.10 1.79
CA ILE A 61 6.47 -18.83 0.44
C ILE A 61 7.63 -17.85 0.52
N SER A 62 7.47 -16.74 1.23
CA SER A 62 8.48 -15.68 1.34
C SER A 62 9.75 -16.15 2.07
N ILE A 63 9.61 -16.95 3.14
CA ILE A 63 10.77 -17.45 3.91
C ILE A 63 11.52 -18.57 3.20
N ASN A 64 10.79 -19.41 2.46
CA ASN A 64 11.37 -20.52 1.72
C ASN A 64 11.66 -20.18 0.26
N HIS A 65 11.63 -18.89 -0.12
CA HIS A 65 12.01 -18.43 -1.45
C HIS A 65 13.45 -18.85 -1.77
N GLN A 66 13.61 -19.72 -2.77
CA GLN A 66 14.92 -20.25 -3.21
C GLN A 66 15.51 -19.50 -4.42
N GLY A 67 14.72 -18.64 -5.06
CA GLY A 67 15.16 -17.88 -6.23
C GLY A 67 15.95 -16.62 -5.87
N ALA A 68 16.39 -15.90 -6.91
CA ALA A 68 16.96 -14.56 -6.73
C ALA A 68 15.96 -13.65 -5.98
N THR A 69 16.46 -12.93 -4.97
CA THR A 69 15.64 -12.04 -4.16
C THR A 69 15.46 -10.70 -4.88
N SER A 70 14.21 -10.33 -5.16
CA SER A 70 13.83 -9.00 -5.65
C SER A 70 13.34 -8.07 -4.53
N LEU A 71 13.14 -8.60 -3.31
CA LEU A 71 12.82 -7.84 -2.11
C LEU A 71 14.10 -7.32 -1.44
N GLY A 72 14.75 -6.33 -2.06
CA GLY A 72 15.96 -5.69 -1.56
C GLY A 72 16.19 -4.32 -2.19
N SER A 73 16.94 -3.45 -1.51
CA SER A 73 17.11 -2.04 -1.91
C SER A 73 17.65 -1.88 -3.34
N ALA A 74 18.58 -2.74 -3.78
CA ALA A 74 19.16 -2.68 -5.12
C ALA A 74 18.12 -2.95 -6.22
N PHE A 75 17.33 -4.02 -6.08
CA PHE A 75 16.28 -4.34 -7.06
C PHE A 75 15.18 -3.28 -7.04
N ILE A 76 14.74 -2.86 -5.85
CA ILE A 76 13.69 -1.84 -5.70
C ILE A 76 14.15 -0.53 -6.36
N SER A 77 15.40 -0.13 -6.15
CA SER A 77 15.99 1.04 -6.81
C SER A 77 15.93 0.90 -8.33
N LYS A 78 16.48 -0.20 -8.88
CA LYS A 78 16.44 -0.45 -10.33
C LYS A 78 15.02 -0.42 -10.90
N TYR A 79 14.06 -0.99 -10.18
CA TYR A 79 12.66 -1.00 -10.58
C TYR A 79 12.06 0.42 -10.62
N LEU A 80 12.23 1.19 -9.54
CA LEU A 80 11.66 2.53 -9.40
C LEU A 80 12.23 3.56 -10.40
N PHE A 81 13.49 3.39 -10.81
CA PHE A 81 14.18 4.31 -11.72
C PHE A 81 14.34 3.76 -13.14
N SER A 82 13.64 2.66 -13.48
CA SER A 82 13.77 1.99 -14.78
C SER A 82 13.48 2.89 -15.99
N ASP A 83 12.55 3.83 -15.85
CA ASP A 83 12.15 4.75 -16.92
C ASP A 83 12.90 6.10 -16.89
N ASN A 84 13.99 6.23 -16.10
CA ASN A 84 14.74 7.48 -15.90
C ASN A 84 13.90 8.68 -15.41
N THR A 85 12.69 8.42 -14.89
CA THR A 85 11.84 9.43 -14.29
C THR A 85 11.93 9.41 -12.76
N GLN A 86 11.64 10.55 -12.14
CA GLN A 86 11.55 10.67 -10.69
C GLN A 86 10.33 9.87 -10.16
N PRO A 87 10.51 8.80 -9.36
CA PRO A 87 9.40 8.05 -8.81
C PRO A 87 8.64 8.88 -7.76
N ILE A 88 7.33 8.65 -7.72
CA ILE A 88 6.43 9.09 -6.65
C ILE A 88 5.87 7.82 -6.02
N ILE A 89 6.02 7.68 -4.70
CA ILE A 89 5.46 6.55 -3.96
C ILE A 89 4.07 6.96 -3.47
N VAL A 90 3.06 6.16 -3.81
CA VAL A 90 1.68 6.37 -3.39
C VAL A 90 1.25 5.22 -2.51
N THR A 91 0.79 5.52 -1.30
CA THR A 91 0.26 4.55 -0.34
C THR A 91 -1.22 4.82 -0.06
N CYS A 92 -1.91 3.85 0.56
CA CYS A 92 -3.28 4.03 1.04
C CYS A 92 -3.34 3.70 2.54
N SER A 93 -3.40 4.72 3.39
CA SER A 93 -3.25 4.61 4.85
C SER A 93 -1.96 3.89 5.25
N GLY A 94 -0.90 4.08 4.46
CA GLY A 94 0.32 3.26 4.49
C GLY A 94 1.47 3.89 5.27
N THR A 95 1.19 4.43 6.45
CA THR A 95 2.22 5.07 7.30
C THR A 95 3.38 4.12 7.61
N MET A 96 3.09 2.84 7.81
CA MET A 96 4.11 1.81 8.00
C MET A 96 4.92 1.54 6.73
N ASP A 97 4.26 1.49 5.56
CA ASP A 97 4.91 1.28 4.27
C ASP A 97 5.89 2.41 3.97
N VAL A 98 5.47 3.67 4.13
CA VAL A 98 6.33 4.85 3.97
C VAL A 98 7.54 4.77 4.90
N LYS A 99 7.32 4.37 6.16
CA LYS A 99 8.39 4.24 7.16
C LYS A 99 9.41 3.16 6.75
N ILE A 100 8.95 2.02 6.25
CA ILE A 100 9.83 0.96 5.74
C ILE A 100 10.60 1.46 4.52
N ILE A 101 9.94 2.04 3.52
CA ILE A 101 10.57 2.53 2.29
C ILE A 101 11.63 3.59 2.58
N LYS A 102 11.34 4.58 3.45
CA LYS A 102 12.33 5.58 3.88
C LYS A 102 13.55 4.94 4.54
N LYS A 103 13.35 3.90 5.36
CA LYS A 103 14.45 3.19 6.03
C LYS A 103 15.24 2.27 5.13
N LEU A 104 14.72 1.87 3.97
CA LEU A 104 15.50 1.20 2.93
C LEU A 104 16.54 2.11 2.28
N ARG A 105 16.46 3.44 2.52
CA ARG A 105 17.42 4.47 2.07
C ARG A 105 17.71 4.39 0.57
N ILE A 106 16.67 4.11 -0.23
CA ILE A 106 16.79 4.10 -1.69
C ILE A 106 17.00 5.55 -2.15
N PRO A 107 18.14 5.89 -2.77
CA PRO A 107 18.46 7.25 -3.14
C PRO A 107 17.50 7.77 -4.21
N GLY A 108 17.26 9.08 -4.19
CA GLY A 108 16.45 9.75 -5.20
C GLY A 108 14.94 9.72 -4.95
N ILE A 109 14.39 8.93 -4.03
CA ILE A 109 12.94 9.00 -3.72
C ILE A 109 12.66 10.25 -2.89
N LYS A 110 11.97 11.23 -3.48
CA LYS A 110 11.65 12.51 -2.82
C LYS A 110 10.19 12.62 -2.40
N ASN A 111 9.28 12.09 -3.21
CA ASN A 111 7.85 12.34 -3.08
C ASN A 111 7.10 11.12 -2.58
N PHE A 112 6.36 11.31 -1.48
CA PHE A 112 5.49 10.32 -0.88
C PHE A 112 4.10 10.93 -0.74
N LEU A 113 3.11 10.27 -1.33
CA LEU A 113 1.70 10.62 -1.20
C LEU A 113 0.99 9.50 -0.46
N ASP A 114 0.11 9.86 0.47
CA ASP A 114 -0.76 8.90 1.14
C ASP A 114 -2.22 9.24 0.84
N ILE A 115 -2.98 8.20 0.51
CA ILE A 115 -4.42 8.26 0.33
C ILE A 115 -5.07 7.79 1.63
N SER A 116 -5.96 8.59 2.20
CA SER A 116 -6.75 8.17 3.36
C SER A 116 -8.23 8.40 3.10
N THR A 117 -9.06 7.58 3.74
CA THR A 117 -10.51 7.67 3.62
C THR A 117 -11.10 7.84 5.00
N TYR A 118 -11.67 9.01 5.26
CA TYR A 118 -12.05 9.42 6.61
C TYR A 118 -13.41 10.12 6.65
N SER A 119 -14.20 9.86 7.70
CA SER A 119 -15.42 10.61 8.03
C SER A 119 -15.10 11.72 9.03
N ASP A 120 -15.07 12.95 8.52
CA ASP A 120 -14.69 14.14 9.29
C ASP A 120 -15.71 14.47 10.38
N ASN A 121 -16.98 14.16 10.18
CA ASN A 121 -18.04 14.43 11.17
C ASN A 121 -18.46 13.19 11.96
N ASN A 122 -17.85 12.03 11.69
CA ASN A 122 -18.29 10.74 12.25
C ASN A 122 -19.77 10.45 11.97
N ASP A 123 -20.25 10.86 10.79
CA ASP A 123 -21.64 10.80 10.33
C ASP A 123 -21.81 9.72 9.24
N ASN A 124 -20.84 8.79 9.13
CA ASN A 124 -20.76 7.79 8.08
C ASN A 124 -20.64 8.34 6.65
N ASN A 125 -20.49 9.65 6.46
CA ASN A 125 -20.07 10.22 5.17
C ASN A 125 -18.54 10.27 5.11
N PHE A 126 -17.98 9.63 4.09
CA PHE A 126 -16.54 9.50 3.93
C PHE A 126 -16.01 10.39 2.83
N SER A 127 -14.84 10.97 3.07
CA SER A 127 -14.06 11.69 2.08
C SER A 127 -12.75 10.99 1.82
N LEU A 128 -12.39 10.87 0.54
CA LEU A 128 -11.10 10.42 0.07
C LEU A 128 -10.14 11.59 0.02
N LYS A 129 -9.01 11.47 0.71
CA LYS A 129 -8.01 12.52 0.91
C LYS A 129 -6.68 12.10 0.31
N LEU A 130 -6.06 13.00 -0.43
CA LEU A 130 -4.69 12.85 -0.91
C LEU A 130 -3.79 13.78 -0.10
N ILE A 131 -2.77 13.22 0.55
CA ILE A 131 -1.91 13.93 1.51
C ILE A 131 -0.46 13.82 1.06
N ASP A 132 0.28 14.92 1.14
CA ASP A 132 1.73 14.92 1.03
C ASP A 132 2.34 14.50 2.37
N VAL A 133 3.07 13.38 2.37
CA VAL A 133 3.62 12.78 3.59
C VAL A 133 4.85 13.53 4.10
N SER A 134 5.47 14.40 3.30
CA SER A 134 6.65 15.17 3.72
C SER A 134 6.33 16.23 4.77
N ASN A 135 5.18 16.89 4.61
CA ASN A 135 4.73 18.04 5.40
C ASN A 135 3.31 17.84 5.97
N ASN A 136 2.72 16.66 5.76
CA ASN A 136 1.36 16.30 6.17
C ASN A 136 0.27 17.23 5.60
N LYS A 137 0.52 17.85 4.43
CA LYS A 137 -0.42 18.77 3.80
C LYS A 137 -1.48 18.02 3.02
N LEU A 138 -2.76 18.37 3.27
CA LEU A 138 -3.87 17.93 2.44
C LEU A 138 -3.78 18.56 1.05
N LEU A 139 -3.61 17.74 0.03
CA LEU A 139 -3.49 18.16 -1.37
C LEU A 139 -4.86 18.20 -2.06
N HIS A 140 -5.72 17.24 -1.73
CA HIS A 140 -7.07 17.15 -2.29
C HIS A 140 -7.98 16.36 -1.37
N SER A 141 -9.28 16.67 -1.38
CA SER A 141 -10.32 15.93 -0.68
C SER A 141 -11.56 15.87 -1.56
N VAL A 142 -12.20 14.71 -1.63
CA VAL A 142 -13.48 14.52 -2.33
C VAL A 142 -14.39 13.60 -1.53
N ASN A 143 -15.66 13.98 -1.39
CA ASN A 143 -16.68 13.13 -0.78
C ASN A 143 -16.93 11.91 -1.69
N ILE A 144 -16.91 10.72 -1.12
CA ILE A 144 -17.12 9.46 -1.84
C ILE A 144 -18.43 8.75 -1.47
N GLY A 145 -19.16 9.27 -0.48
CA GLY A 145 -20.49 8.80 -0.11
C GLY A 145 -20.59 8.26 1.30
N HIS A 146 -21.74 7.64 1.57
CA HIS A 146 -22.12 7.12 2.88
C HIS A 146 -21.86 5.62 3.00
N VAL A 147 -21.27 5.17 4.11
CA VAL A 147 -21.12 3.76 4.46
C VAL A 147 -21.45 3.57 5.93
N GLN A 148 -22.46 2.76 6.23
CA GLN A 148 -22.79 2.45 7.62
C GLN A 148 -21.70 1.58 8.24
N LYS A 149 -20.91 2.15 9.15
CA LYS A 149 -19.82 1.44 9.81
C LYS A 149 -19.55 2.00 11.21
N ASN A 150 -19.09 1.13 12.09
CA ASN A 150 -18.51 1.56 13.36
C ASN A 150 -17.07 2.04 13.11
N GLY A 151 -16.85 3.35 13.20
CA GLY A 151 -15.53 3.99 13.09
C GLY A 151 -15.42 4.99 11.94
N ARG A 152 -14.37 5.82 12.00
CA ARG A 152 -14.20 6.97 11.10
C ARG A 152 -13.32 6.71 9.88
N MET A 153 -12.81 5.49 9.71
CA MET A 153 -11.91 5.12 8.61
C MET A 153 -12.43 3.94 7.82
N LEU A 154 -12.35 4.05 6.50
CA LEU A 154 -12.49 2.91 5.61
C LEU A 154 -11.12 2.27 5.37
N ASN A 155 -11.07 0.95 5.37
CA ASN A 155 -9.89 0.21 4.95
C ASN A 155 -9.74 0.25 3.42
N LEU A 156 -8.64 -0.30 2.91
CA LEU A 156 -8.34 -0.30 1.48
C LEU A 156 -9.44 -0.94 0.63
N LYS A 157 -9.96 -2.10 1.07
CA LYS A 157 -11.01 -2.81 0.35
C LYS A 157 -12.33 -2.04 0.37
N GLU A 158 -12.74 -1.56 1.55
CA GLU A 158 -13.97 -0.75 1.69
C GLU A 158 -13.92 0.51 0.83
N THR A 159 -12.77 1.20 0.83
CA THR A 159 -12.55 2.37 -0.02
C THR A 159 -12.63 1.99 -1.50
N HIS A 160 -11.99 0.88 -1.90
CA HIS A 160 -12.01 0.40 -3.28
C HIS A 160 -13.43 0.04 -3.74
N ASP A 161 -14.18 -0.70 -2.93
CA ASP A 161 -15.54 -1.18 -3.24
C ASP A 161 -16.51 0.00 -3.49
N MET A 162 -16.30 1.15 -2.82
CA MET A 162 -17.09 2.36 -3.05
C MET A 162 -16.83 3.01 -4.42
N LEU A 163 -15.63 2.86 -4.97
CA LEU A 163 -15.15 3.62 -6.12
C LEU A 163 -15.09 2.80 -7.40
N CYS A 164 -14.86 1.50 -7.28
CA CYS A 164 -14.63 0.61 -8.41
C CYS A 164 -15.68 -0.51 -8.44
N LYS A 165 -16.49 -0.53 -9.50
CA LYS A 165 -17.46 -1.59 -9.76
C LYS A 165 -16.86 -2.81 -10.46
N LYS A 166 -15.58 -2.77 -10.84
CA LYS A 166 -14.93 -3.88 -11.52
C LYS A 166 -14.61 -4.97 -10.48
N GLY A 167 -15.03 -6.20 -10.76
CA GLY A 167 -14.49 -7.36 -10.05
C GLY A 167 -13.04 -7.54 -10.43
N HIS A 168 -12.12 -7.26 -9.51
CA HIS A 168 -10.73 -7.66 -9.67
C HIS A 168 -10.58 -9.11 -9.21
N GLU A 169 -9.86 -9.92 -9.96
CA GLU A 169 -9.50 -11.26 -9.50
C GLU A 169 -8.63 -11.13 -8.24
N VAL A 170 -9.21 -11.54 -7.12
CA VAL A 170 -8.49 -11.62 -5.84
C VAL A 170 -8.13 -13.07 -5.62
N THR A 171 -6.83 -13.36 -5.73
CA THR A 171 -6.34 -14.73 -5.52
C THR A 171 -6.51 -15.17 -4.06
N TYR A 172 -6.24 -14.27 -3.10
CA TYR A 172 -6.42 -14.50 -1.66
C TYR A 172 -6.37 -13.19 -0.86
N CYS A 173 -6.99 -13.17 0.32
CA CYS A 173 -6.83 -12.10 1.29
C CYS A 173 -5.33 -11.92 1.65
N HIS A 174 -4.87 -10.66 1.70
CA HIS A 174 -3.48 -10.27 2.00
C HIS A 174 -2.44 -10.62 0.92
N ASP A 175 -2.83 -10.73 -0.35
CA ASP A 175 -1.86 -10.64 -1.44
C ASP A 175 -1.43 -9.16 -1.64
N PRO A 176 -0.13 -8.80 -1.50
CA PRO A 176 0.32 -7.43 -1.76
C PRO A 176 0.01 -6.95 -3.19
N MET A 177 -0.18 -7.87 -4.13
CA MET A 177 -0.61 -7.54 -5.50
C MET A 177 -2.04 -7.02 -5.57
N THR A 178 -2.94 -7.57 -4.75
CA THR A 178 -4.30 -7.08 -4.59
C THR A 178 -4.29 -5.69 -3.98
N ASP A 179 -3.48 -5.47 -2.95
CA ASP A 179 -3.38 -4.16 -2.29
C ASP A 179 -2.88 -3.07 -3.25
N VAL A 180 -1.86 -3.38 -4.07
CA VAL A 180 -1.39 -2.46 -5.12
C VAL A 180 -2.46 -2.23 -6.18
N THR A 181 -3.22 -3.27 -6.55
CA THR A 181 -4.31 -3.14 -7.54
C THR A 181 -5.43 -2.23 -7.03
N TYR A 182 -5.83 -2.38 -5.78
CA TYR A 182 -6.84 -1.53 -5.15
C TYR A 182 -6.35 -0.09 -5.00
N THR A 183 -5.13 0.10 -4.51
CA THR A 183 -4.50 1.42 -4.40
C THR A 183 -4.43 2.12 -5.76
N LYS A 184 -4.07 1.38 -6.82
CA LYS A 184 -4.05 1.88 -8.20
C LYS A 184 -5.43 2.34 -8.67
N CYS A 185 -6.49 1.58 -8.39
CA CYS A 185 -7.85 1.94 -8.77
C CYS A 185 -8.33 3.21 -8.05
N ILE A 186 -8.09 3.30 -6.74
CA ILE A 186 -8.43 4.47 -5.92
C ILE A 186 -7.66 5.71 -6.41
N PHE A 187 -6.36 5.55 -6.71
CA PHE A 187 -5.56 6.67 -7.21
C PHE A 187 -5.98 7.10 -8.63
N ASN A 188 -6.31 6.16 -9.51
CA ASN A 188 -6.88 6.46 -10.83
C ASN A 188 -8.20 7.26 -10.71
N TYR A 189 -9.04 6.95 -9.72
CA TYR A 189 -10.25 7.73 -9.42
C TYR A 189 -9.89 9.18 -9.04
N LEU A 190 -8.93 9.38 -8.13
CA LEU A 190 -8.44 10.71 -7.76
C LEU A 190 -7.86 11.48 -8.96
N ILE A 191 -7.05 10.84 -9.79
CA ILE A 191 -6.45 11.48 -10.98
C ILE A 191 -7.54 11.98 -11.94
N LYS A 192 -8.63 11.22 -12.12
CA LYS A 192 -9.75 11.63 -12.98
C LYS A 192 -10.44 12.89 -12.47
N ILE A 193 -10.54 13.06 -11.15
CA ILE A 193 -11.18 14.23 -10.52
C ILE A 193 -10.24 15.44 -10.50
N ILE A 194 -8.98 15.22 -10.11
CA ILE A 194 -7.99 16.31 -9.99
C ILE A 194 -7.54 16.80 -11.36
N SER A 195 -7.48 15.91 -12.36
CA SER A 195 -6.71 15.99 -13.61
C SER A 195 -5.19 15.85 -13.43
N PRO A 196 -4.48 15.18 -14.36
CA PRO A 196 -3.03 14.98 -14.26
C PRO A 196 -2.22 16.28 -14.19
N SER A 197 -2.63 17.31 -14.94
CA SER A 197 -1.91 18.59 -15.01
C SER A 197 -1.98 19.35 -13.68
N LYS A 198 -3.14 19.33 -13.02
CA LYS A 198 -3.31 19.93 -11.69
C LYS A 198 -2.54 19.14 -10.63
N LEU A 199 -2.58 17.81 -10.68
CA LEU A 199 -1.80 16.96 -9.77
C LEU A 199 -0.29 17.24 -9.90
N PHE A 200 0.22 17.32 -11.13
CA PHE A 200 1.63 17.66 -11.38
C PHE A 200 2.01 19.03 -10.78
N ARG A 201 1.17 20.05 -10.95
CA ARG A 201 1.38 21.38 -10.35
C ARG A 201 1.37 21.35 -8.83
N ILE A 202 0.49 20.54 -8.24
CA ILE A 202 0.42 20.37 -6.78
C ILE A 202 1.72 19.74 -6.28
N CYS A 203 2.18 18.66 -6.91
CA CYS A 203 3.39 17.94 -6.50
C CYS A 203 4.71 18.69 -6.78
N LYS A 204 4.71 19.72 -7.65
CA LYS A 204 5.90 20.55 -7.93
C LYS A 204 6.04 21.73 -6.95
N LYS A 205 4.96 22.10 -6.27
CA LYS A 205 4.91 23.22 -5.30
C LYS A 205 5.17 22.77 -3.85
N THR A 206 5.39 21.48 -3.65
CA THR A 206 5.74 20.80 -2.41
C THR A 206 7.20 20.40 -2.47
#